data_AF-A0A5N9EFW3-F1
#
_entry.id   AF-A0A5N9EFW3-F1
#
_cell.length_a   1.000
_cell.length_b   1.000
_cell.length_c   1.000
_cell.angle_alpha   90.00
_cell.angle_beta   90.00
_cell.angle_gamma   90.00
#
_symmetry.space_group_name_H-M   'P 1'
#
loop_
_entity.id
_entity.type
_entity.pdbx_description
1 polymer ?
#
loop_
_entity_poly.entity_id
_entity_poly.type
_entity_poly.pdbx_seq_one_letter_code
_entity_poly.pdbx_strand_id
1 'polypeptide(L)'
;KDGELNIEPLANHSVIRDLVVSVDSFFSKIKEITPYLTPKSEPVTGEFIASNESMENLLKSMNCIMCGVCVSDCTVLEVDKKFIGPAALAKAWRFVEDPRDDEKSQRISYLNDTEGGIWDCTRCMQCVEVCPKDVAPMDRIMEMRETAIRLGHKNSPGYRHSETFYRSVKKHGRLDETLLAISSAGWTNIPRLIDLIPIGFKALIRGKLPPIIPHKAEKKEAIKNIYVKVEKEDE
;
A
#
# COMPACT_ATOMS: atom_id res chain seq x y z
N LYS A 1 -27.00 -6.01 21.33
CA LYS A 1 -28.14 -5.86 22.27
C LYS A 1 -29.33 -5.51 21.40
N ASP A 2 -30.42 -6.27 21.57
CA ASP A 2 -31.71 -6.28 20.83
C ASP A 2 -31.87 -7.19 19.60
N GLY A 3 -30.91 -8.06 19.27
CA GLY A 3 -31.14 -9.19 18.34
C GLY A 3 -31.52 -8.81 16.89
N GLU A 4 -31.57 -7.52 16.58
CA GLU A 4 -31.81 -6.98 15.25
C GLU A 4 -30.52 -7.02 14.44
N LEU A 5 -30.59 -7.56 13.21
CA LEU A 5 -29.48 -7.65 12.26
C LEU A 5 -29.76 -6.70 11.10
N ASN A 6 -28.96 -5.65 11.00
CA ASN A 6 -29.01 -4.74 9.86
C ASN A 6 -28.19 -5.32 8.71
N ILE A 7 -28.81 -5.41 7.53
CA ILE A 7 -28.17 -5.89 6.30
C ILE A 7 -28.20 -4.76 5.29
N GLU A 8 -27.02 -4.33 4.85
CA GLU A 8 -26.82 -3.23 3.92
C GLU A 8 -25.97 -3.69 2.71
N PRO A 9 -26.06 -3.01 1.55
CA PRO A 9 -25.19 -3.30 0.42
C PRO A 9 -23.72 -3.03 0.75
N LEU A 10 -22.80 -3.64 -0.01
CA LEU A 10 -21.36 -3.41 0.14
C LEU A 10 -21.03 -1.91 0.02
N ALA A 11 -20.25 -1.39 0.97
CA ALA A 11 -19.76 -0.02 0.94
C ALA A 11 -18.74 0.17 -0.20
N ASN A 12 -18.37 1.41 -0.51
CA ASN A 12 -17.46 1.76 -1.62
C ASN A 12 -17.89 1.29 -3.03
N HIS A 13 -19.08 0.70 -3.16
CA HIS A 13 -19.73 0.36 -4.42
C HIS A 13 -20.97 1.23 -4.63
N SER A 14 -21.35 1.43 -5.90
CA SER A 14 -22.58 2.17 -6.22
C SER A 14 -23.78 1.23 -6.14
N VAL A 15 -24.77 1.53 -5.32
CA VAL A 15 -25.99 0.71 -5.20
C VAL A 15 -26.82 0.85 -6.48
N ILE A 16 -27.18 -0.29 -7.10
CA ILE A 16 -28.08 -0.34 -8.26
C ILE A 16 -29.51 -0.43 -7.75
N ARG A 17 -29.79 -1.43 -6.90
CA ARG A 17 -31.11 -1.69 -6.31
C ARG A 17 -30.97 -2.64 -5.13
N ASP A 18 -31.67 -2.36 -4.03
CA ASP A 18 -31.69 -3.19 -2.82
C ASP A 18 -30.25 -3.48 -2.33
N LEU A 19 -29.84 -4.75 -2.25
CA LEU A 19 -28.49 -5.16 -1.87
C LEU A 19 -27.54 -5.35 -3.07
N VAL A 20 -28.01 -5.09 -4.29
CA VAL A 20 -27.22 -5.24 -5.52
C VAL A 20 -26.42 -3.97 -5.79
N VAL A 21 -25.11 -4.13 -5.90
CA VAL A 21 -24.16 -3.04 -6.19
C VAL A 21 -23.50 -3.21 -7.55
N SER A 22 -23.07 -2.10 -8.17
CA SER A 22 -22.20 -2.14 -9.34
C SER A 22 -20.78 -2.52 -8.93
N VAL A 23 -20.22 -3.49 -9.65
CA VAL A 23 -18.84 -3.97 -9.52
C VAL A 23 -17.96 -3.46 -10.66
N ASP A 24 -18.42 -2.50 -11.46
CA ASP A 24 -17.69 -2.00 -12.63
C ASP A 24 -16.37 -1.33 -12.21
N SER A 25 -16.42 -0.47 -11.19
CA SER A 25 -15.21 0.14 -10.62
C SER A 25 -14.25 -0.89 -10.03
N PHE A 26 -14.76 -1.99 -9.49
CA PHE A 26 -13.92 -3.06 -8.95
C PHE A 26 -13.17 -3.77 -10.08
N PHE A 27 -13.88 -4.20 -11.12
CA PHE A 27 -13.25 -4.89 -12.24
C PHE A 27 -12.41 -3.97 -13.13
N SER A 28 -12.69 -2.66 -13.18
CA SER A 28 -11.80 -1.71 -13.86
C SER A 28 -10.43 -1.67 -13.17
N LYS A 29 -10.39 -1.58 -11.84
CA LYS A 29 -9.13 -1.64 -11.06
C LYS A 29 -8.39 -2.97 -11.22
N ILE A 30 -9.11 -4.09 -11.31
CA ILE A 30 -8.50 -5.40 -11.59
C ILE A 30 -7.88 -5.44 -12.98
N LYS A 31 -8.48 -4.79 -13.98
CA LYS A 31 -7.92 -4.70 -15.35
C LYS A 31 -6.69 -3.80 -15.40
N GLU A 32 -6.66 -2.72 -14.61
CA GLU A 32 -5.53 -1.78 -14.53
C GLU A 32 -4.19 -2.47 -14.18
N ILE A 33 -4.20 -3.61 -13.48
CA ILE A 33 -2.97 -4.31 -13.05
C ILE A 33 -2.48 -5.39 -14.02
N THR A 34 -3.08 -5.51 -15.22
CA THR A 34 -2.74 -6.53 -16.24
C THR A 34 -2.82 -7.95 -15.65
N PRO A 35 -4.03 -8.47 -15.33
CA PRO A 35 -4.24 -9.63 -14.47
C PRO A 35 -4.01 -10.98 -15.17
N TYR A 36 -2.94 -11.11 -15.95
CA TYR A 36 -2.56 -12.31 -16.69
C TYR A 36 -1.03 -12.42 -16.77
N LEU A 37 -0.52 -13.64 -16.98
CA LEU A 37 0.91 -13.91 -17.14
C LEU A 37 1.43 -13.30 -18.44
N THR A 38 2.63 -12.73 -18.39
CA THR A 38 3.33 -12.16 -19.55
C THR A 38 4.76 -12.73 -19.65
N PRO A 39 4.93 -14.01 -20.01
CA PRO A 39 6.24 -14.59 -20.28
C PRO A 39 6.82 -14.08 -21.60
N LYS A 40 8.15 -13.97 -21.70
CA LYS A 40 8.87 -13.55 -22.91
C LYS A 40 9.16 -14.69 -23.87
N SER A 41 9.04 -15.93 -23.40
CA SER A 41 9.21 -17.13 -24.22
C SER A 41 8.17 -18.18 -23.86
N GLU A 42 7.92 -19.06 -24.83
CA GLU A 42 7.13 -20.28 -24.61
C GLU A 42 8.06 -21.43 -24.17
N PRO A 43 7.55 -22.39 -23.38
CA PRO A 43 8.30 -23.59 -23.05
C PRO A 43 8.60 -24.38 -24.32
N VAL A 44 9.82 -24.92 -24.44
CA VAL A 44 10.26 -25.71 -25.60
C VAL A 44 9.36 -26.94 -25.82
N THR A 45 8.87 -27.53 -24.73
CA THR A 45 7.91 -28.64 -24.74
C THR A 45 7.05 -28.59 -23.48
N GLY A 46 5.74 -28.83 -23.61
CA GLY A 46 4.84 -29.01 -22.46
C GLY A 46 4.52 -27.71 -21.72
N GLU A 47 4.55 -27.76 -20.39
CA GLU A 47 4.15 -26.67 -19.49
C GLU A 47 5.36 -25.86 -18.97
N PHE A 48 5.10 -24.67 -18.43
CA PHE A 48 6.12 -23.92 -17.68
C PHE A 48 6.51 -24.65 -16.40
N ILE A 49 7.81 -24.82 -16.19
CA ILE A 49 8.34 -25.44 -14.97
C ILE A 49 8.51 -24.37 -13.89
N ALA A 50 7.86 -24.57 -12.73
CA ALA A 50 8.01 -23.75 -11.53
C ALA A 50 8.22 -24.66 -10.31
N SER A 51 8.98 -24.20 -9.31
CA SER A 51 9.18 -24.99 -8.08
C SER A 51 7.92 -24.99 -7.23
N ASN A 52 7.67 -26.08 -6.50
CA ASN A 52 6.54 -26.15 -5.56
C ASN A 52 6.58 -24.99 -4.55
N GLU A 53 7.75 -24.69 -3.99
CA GLU A 53 7.95 -23.59 -3.05
C GLU A 53 7.49 -22.24 -3.61
N SER A 54 7.88 -21.92 -4.85
CA SER A 54 7.48 -20.66 -5.50
C SER A 54 5.96 -20.58 -5.71
N MET A 55 5.32 -21.69 -6.05
CA MET A 55 3.88 -21.76 -6.29
C MET A 55 3.07 -21.77 -4.99
N GLU A 56 3.58 -22.42 -3.94
CA GLU A 56 2.98 -22.46 -2.61
C GLU A 56 2.87 -21.07 -1.99
N ASN A 57 3.89 -20.22 -2.18
CA ASN A 57 3.85 -18.81 -1.75
C ASN A 57 2.64 -18.06 -2.35
N LEU A 58 2.22 -18.41 -3.57
CA LEU A 58 1.12 -17.75 -4.27
C LEU A 58 -0.27 -18.23 -3.83
N LEU A 59 -0.39 -19.36 -3.12
CA LEU A 59 -1.67 -20.02 -2.81
C LEU A 59 -2.66 -19.09 -2.11
N LYS A 60 -2.19 -18.32 -1.11
CA LYS A 60 -3.05 -17.38 -0.38
C LYS A 60 -3.65 -16.32 -1.30
N SER A 61 -2.85 -15.73 -2.20
CA SER A 61 -3.35 -14.76 -3.17
C SER A 61 -4.25 -15.39 -4.24
N MET A 62 -3.97 -16.65 -4.64
CA MET A 62 -4.82 -17.41 -5.56
C MET A 62 -6.23 -17.69 -5.04
N ASN A 63 -6.39 -17.81 -3.72
CA ASN A 63 -7.67 -18.11 -3.09
C ASN A 63 -8.68 -16.93 -3.13
N CYS A 64 -8.29 -15.77 -3.67
CA CYS A 64 -9.20 -14.64 -3.84
C CYS A 64 -10.35 -15.00 -4.79
N ILE A 65 -11.58 -14.94 -4.27
CA ILE A 65 -12.83 -15.22 -5.01
C ILE A 65 -13.46 -13.98 -5.66
N MET A 66 -12.75 -12.84 -5.68
CA MET A 66 -13.24 -11.57 -6.24
C MET A 66 -14.58 -11.08 -5.65
N CYS A 67 -14.80 -11.30 -4.35
CA CYS A 67 -16.05 -10.93 -3.68
C CYS A 67 -16.19 -9.44 -3.32
N GLY A 68 -15.12 -8.65 -3.36
CA GLY A 68 -15.15 -7.21 -3.10
C GLY A 68 -15.24 -6.78 -1.62
N VAL A 69 -15.37 -7.70 -0.66
CA VAL A 69 -15.53 -7.34 0.77
C VAL A 69 -14.34 -6.51 1.30
N CYS A 70 -13.11 -6.81 0.88
CA CYS A 70 -11.95 -6.03 1.27
C CYS A 70 -11.95 -4.60 0.71
N VAL A 71 -12.66 -4.36 -0.40
CA VAL A 71 -12.85 -3.04 -1.03
C VAL A 71 -13.95 -2.29 -0.28
N SER A 72 -15.02 -2.98 0.12
CA SER A 72 -16.08 -2.42 0.96
C SER A 72 -15.53 -1.77 2.22
N ASP A 73 -14.63 -2.45 2.92
CA ASP A 73 -14.16 -1.99 4.25
C ASP A 73 -12.85 -1.20 4.17
N CYS A 74 -12.40 -0.85 2.96
CA CYS A 74 -11.20 -0.08 2.77
C CYS A 74 -11.44 1.41 3.04
N THR A 75 -10.95 1.89 4.19
CA THR A 75 -11.05 3.30 4.59
C THR A 75 -10.37 4.28 3.62
N VAL A 76 -9.43 3.81 2.79
CA VAL A 76 -8.79 4.66 1.76
C VAL A 76 -9.75 4.93 0.62
N LEU A 77 -10.53 3.94 0.20
CA LEU A 77 -11.48 4.09 -0.91
C LEU A 77 -12.67 4.99 -0.57
N GLU A 78 -12.96 5.16 0.73
CA GLU A 78 -13.96 6.12 1.21
C GLU A 78 -13.57 7.57 0.88
N VAL A 79 -12.27 7.87 0.91
CA VAL A 79 -11.74 9.24 0.73
C VAL A 79 -11.12 9.47 -0.64
N ASP A 80 -10.54 8.43 -1.25
CA ASP A 80 -9.89 8.49 -2.56
C ASP A 80 -10.24 7.27 -3.42
N LYS A 81 -11.16 7.50 -4.35
CA LYS A 81 -11.60 6.49 -5.34
C LYS A 81 -10.54 6.16 -6.39
N LYS A 82 -9.46 6.93 -6.49
CA LYS A 82 -8.36 6.64 -7.43
C LYS A 82 -7.51 5.47 -6.96
N PHE A 83 -7.46 5.21 -5.65
CA PHE A 83 -6.74 4.07 -5.08
C PHE A 83 -7.14 2.78 -5.79
N ILE A 84 -6.14 2.00 -6.22
CA ILE A 84 -6.35 0.74 -6.96
C ILE A 84 -7.10 -0.27 -6.09
N GLY A 85 -6.92 -0.19 -4.77
CA GLY A 85 -7.67 -0.98 -3.81
C GLY A 85 -7.01 -2.32 -3.47
N PRO A 86 -7.39 -2.90 -2.32
CA PRO A 86 -6.72 -4.08 -1.77
C PRO A 86 -6.84 -5.32 -2.65
N ALA A 87 -8.01 -5.57 -3.25
CA ALA A 87 -8.22 -6.74 -4.10
C ALA A 87 -7.31 -6.74 -5.33
N ALA A 88 -7.25 -5.62 -6.05
CA ALA A 88 -6.45 -5.50 -7.26
C ALA A 88 -4.96 -5.52 -6.95
N LEU A 89 -4.51 -4.86 -5.88
CA LEU A 89 -3.10 -4.92 -5.47
C LEU A 89 -2.68 -6.32 -5.00
N ALA A 90 -3.53 -7.05 -4.26
CA ALA A 90 -3.25 -8.45 -3.90
C ALA A 90 -3.17 -9.37 -5.13
N LYS A 91 -4.03 -9.11 -6.13
CA LYS A 91 -3.99 -9.83 -7.42
C LYS A 91 -2.75 -9.46 -8.22
N ALA A 92 -2.30 -8.20 -8.17
CA ALA A 92 -1.06 -7.77 -8.83
C ALA A 92 0.16 -8.45 -8.21
N TRP A 93 0.22 -8.53 -6.88
CA TRP A 93 1.29 -9.23 -6.16
C TRP A 93 1.44 -10.68 -6.64
N ARG A 94 0.32 -11.37 -6.91
CA ARG A 94 0.37 -12.74 -7.45
C ARG A 94 1.19 -12.82 -8.75
N PHE A 95 1.08 -11.84 -9.64
CA PHE A 95 1.85 -11.84 -10.90
C PHE A 95 3.28 -11.33 -10.70
N VAL A 96 3.48 -10.36 -9.80
CA VAL A 96 4.81 -9.87 -9.42
C VAL A 96 5.70 -10.99 -8.86
N GLU A 97 5.13 -11.90 -8.09
CA GLU A 97 5.86 -13.01 -7.46
C GLU A 97 5.71 -14.35 -8.21
N ASP A 98 4.98 -14.41 -9.32
CA ASP A 98 4.90 -15.63 -10.13
C ASP A 98 6.21 -15.81 -10.92
N PRO A 99 6.96 -16.92 -10.73
CA PRO A 99 8.24 -17.13 -11.43
C PRO A 99 8.09 -17.29 -12.94
N ARG A 100 6.86 -17.42 -13.44
CA ARG A 100 6.54 -17.55 -14.86
C ARG A 100 6.24 -16.20 -15.52
N ASP A 101 6.25 -15.10 -14.76
CA ASP A 101 6.00 -13.75 -15.28
C ASP A 101 7.31 -12.96 -15.44
N ASP A 102 7.58 -12.48 -16.65
CA ASP A 102 8.83 -11.77 -16.97
C ASP A 102 8.73 -10.24 -16.84
N GLU A 103 7.59 -9.73 -16.35
CA GLU A 103 7.28 -8.30 -16.26
C GLU A 103 7.27 -7.76 -14.82
N LYS A 104 7.85 -8.49 -13.87
CA LYS A 104 7.96 -8.12 -12.45
C LYS A 104 8.36 -6.66 -12.23
N SER A 105 9.47 -6.23 -12.86
CA SER A 105 10.00 -4.87 -12.72
C SER A 105 9.04 -3.81 -13.28
N GLN A 106 8.47 -4.06 -14.47
CA GLN A 106 7.52 -3.13 -15.10
C GLN A 106 6.24 -2.99 -14.26
N ARG A 107 5.69 -4.09 -13.75
CA ARG A 107 4.51 -4.10 -12.87
C ARG A 107 4.76 -3.31 -11.59
N ILE A 108 5.89 -3.57 -10.93
CA ILE A 108 6.26 -2.85 -9.70
C ILE A 108 6.50 -1.36 -9.96
N SER A 109 7.20 -0.99 -11.03
CA SER A 109 7.42 0.41 -11.39
C SER A 109 6.08 1.13 -11.60
N TYR A 110 5.16 0.52 -12.37
CA TYR A 110 3.83 1.07 -12.58
C TYR A 110 3.11 1.31 -11.25
N LEU A 111 3.04 0.30 -10.38
CA LEU A 111 2.35 0.39 -9.09
C LEU A 111 3.02 1.35 -8.09
N ASN A 112 4.34 1.55 -8.20
CA ASN A 112 5.12 2.47 -7.36
C ASN A 112 4.89 3.94 -7.73
N ASP A 113 4.75 4.22 -9.03
CA ASP A 113 4.71 5.57 -9.58
C ASP A 113 3.28 6.09 -9.82
N THR A 114 2.30 5.19 -9.90
CA THR A 114 0.89 5.50 -10.12
C THR A 114 0.25 6.17 -8.90
N GLU A 115 -0.51 7.25 -9.11
CA GLU A 115 -1.42 7.81 -8.11
C GLU A 115 -2.51 6.78 -7.79
N GLY A 116 -2.74 6.45 -6.52
CA GLY A 116 -3.56 5.32 -6.13
C GLY A 116 -2.82 3.98 -6.09
N GLY A 117 -1.49 3.98 -6.24
CA GLY A 117 -0.64 2.79 -6.23
C GLY A 117 -0.39 2.18 -4.86
N ILE A 118 0.69 1.40 -4.73
CA ILE A 118 0.99 0.64 -3.50
C ILE A 118 1.21 1.53 -2.26
N TRP A 119 1.60 2.80 -2.45
CA TRP A 119 1.93 3.72 -1.36
C TRP A 119 0.72 4.37 -0.68
N ASP A 120 -0.45 4.35 -1.33
CA ASP A 120 -1.65 5.04 -0.81
C ASP A 120 -2.41 4.17 0.20
N CYS A 121 -2.05 2.90 0.34
CA CYS A 121 -2.50 2.06 1.45
C CYS A 121 -2.04 2.64 2.80
N THR A 122 -3.00 2.94 3.67
CA THR A 122 -2.76 3.49 5.02
C THR A 122 -2.47 2.42 6.08
N ARG A 123 -2.56 1.13 5.73
CA ARG A 123 -2.31 -0.03 6.60
C ARG A 123 -3.29 -0.13 7.79
N CYS A 124 -4.58 0.14 7.55
CA CYS A 124 -5.63 0.02 8.56
C CYS A 124 -6.08 -1.42 8.87
N MET A 125 -5.53 -2.42 8.18
CA MET A 125 -5.79 -3.86 8.36
C MET A 125 -7.21 -4.37 8.08
N GLN A 126 -8.19 -3.50 7.79
CA GLN A 126 -9.58 -3.93 7.59
C GLN A 126 -9.73 -4.98 6.49
N CYS A 127 -9.03 -4.80 5.36
CA CYS A 127 -9.06 -5.76 4.25
C CYS A 127 -8.53 -7.15 4.60
N VAL A 128 -7.72 -7.30 5.65
CA VAL A 128 -7.24 -8.59 6.15
C VAL A 128 -8.31 -9.21 7.04
N GLU A 129 -8.83 -8.44 7.99
CA GLU A 129 -9.83 -8.87 8.97
C GLU A 129 -11.10 -9.42 8.31
N VAL A 130 -11.60 -8.75 7.27
CA VAL A 130 -12.88 -9.11 6.64
C VAL A 130 -12.76 -10.13 5.52
N CYS A 131 -11.55 -10.58 5.19
CA CYS A 131 -11.35 -11.46 4.06
C CYS A 131 -11.84 -12.88 4.39
N PRO A 132 -12.88 -13.41 3.72
CA PRO A 132 -13.41 -14.75 4.03
C PRO A 132 -12.51 -15.90 3.58
N LYS A 133 -11.37 -15.59 2.93
CA LYS A 133 -10.45 -16.55 2.31
C LYS A 133 -9.01 -16.40 2.81
N ASP A 134 -8.78 -15.55 3.82
CA ASP A 134 -7.46 -15.33 4.43
C ASP A 134 -6.36 -14.95 3.41
N VAL A 135 -6.71 -14.17 2.39
CA VAL A 135 -5.79 -13.70 1.34
C VAL A 135 -4.74 -12.74 1.88
N ALA A 136 -5.08 -12.02 2.97
CA ALA A 136 -4.29 -10.95 3.57
C ALA A 136 -3.77 -9.88 2.58
N PRO A 137 -4.67 -9.08 1.94
CA PRO A 137 -4.28 -8.12 0.91
C PRO A 137 -3.26 -7.06 1.35
N MET A 138 -3.34 -6.59 2.60
CA MET A 138 -2.40 -5.59 3.14
C MET A 138 -0.96 -6.11 3.12
N ASP A 139 -0.75 -7.35 3.55
CA ASP A 139 0.57 -7.99 3.58
C ASP A 139 1.17 -8.06 2.17
N ARG A 140 0.36 -8.43 1.17
CA ARG A 140 0.79 -8.46 -0.23
C ARG A 140 1.21 -7.07 -0.73
N ILE A 141 0.51 -6.01 -0.32
CA ILE A 141 0.88 -4.63 -0.65
C ILE A 141 2.22 -4.26 -0.01
N MET A 142 2.47 -4.68 1.25
CA MET A 142 3.72 -4.42 1.94
C MET A 142 4.90 -5.15 1.29
N GLU A 143 4.73 -6.40 0.91
CA GLU A 143 5.73 -7.16 0.15
C GLU A 143 6.06 -6.49 -1.19
N MET A 144 5.06 -5.95 -1.91
CA MET A 144 5.33 -5.18 -3.14
C MET A 144 6.11 -3.87 -2.87
N ARG A 145 5.85 -3.18 -1.75
CA ARG A 145 6.65 -2.00 -1.36
C ARG A 145 8.11 -2.38 -1.11
N GLU A 146 8.34 -3.50 -0.44
CA GLU A 146 9.68 -4.02 -0.22
C GLU A 146 10.36 -4.38 -1.56
N THR A 147 9.66 -5.09 -2.45
CA THR A 147 10.14 -5.41 -3.80
C THR A 147 10.48 -4.14 -4.58
N ALA A 148 9.66 -3.07 -4.50
CA ALA A 148 9.95 -1.78 -5.12
C ALA A 148 11.25 -1.15 -4.60
N ILE A 149 11.47 -1.20 -3.28
CA ILE A 149 12.70 -0.71 -2.65
C ILE A 149 13.91 -1.52 -3.10
N ARG A 150 13.78 -2.86 -3.12
CA ARG A 150 14.84 -3.80 -3.51
C ARG A 150 15.27 -3.63 -4.97
N LEU A 151 14.31 -3.38 -5.85
CA LEU A 151 14.54 -3.07 -7.27
C LEU A 151 15.05 -1.62 -7.51
N GLY A 152 15.12 -0.79 -6.46
CA GLY A 152 15.67 0.56 -6.56
C GLY A 152 14.67 1.64 -6.96
N HIS A 153 13.35 1.36 -6.95
CA HIS A 153 12.28 2.33 -7.24
C HIS A 153 12.06 3.32 -6.06
N LYS A 154 13.11 4.05 -5.71
CA LYS A 154 13.18 4.92 -4.52
C LYS A 154 12.79 6.38 -4.79
N ASN A 155 12.32 6.70 -5.99
CA ASN A 155 11.98 8.08 -6.38
C ASN A 155 10.47 8.41 -6.29
N SER A 156 9.69 7.67 -5.51
CA SER A 156 8.27 7.96 -5.30
C SER A 156 8.04 8.83 -4.05
N PRO A 157 6.99 9.68 -4.01
CA PRO A 157 6.58 10.38 -2.80
C PRO A 157 6.33 9.44 -1.61
N GLY A 158 5.74 8.27 -1.87
CA GLY A 158 5.46 7.25 -0.85
C GLY A 158 6.72 6.63 -0.24
N TYR A 159 7.73 6.33 -1.07
CA TYR A 159 9.04 5.92 -0.57
C TYR A 159 9.68 7.03 0.27
N ARG A 160 9.72 8.28 -0.23
CA ARG A 160 10.30 9.41 0.50
C ARG A 160 9.64 9.64 1.85
N HIS A 161 8.32 9.47 1.92
CA HIS A 161 7.57 9.54 3.18
C HIS A 161 8.04 8.48 4.17
N SER A 162 8.10 7.22 3.72
CA SER A 162 8.50 6.07 4.54
C SER A 162 9.95 6.19 5.02
N GLU A 163 10.86 6.59 4.13
CA GLU A 163 12.26 6.81 4.42
C GLU A 163 12.49 8.00 5.36
N THR A 164 11.72 9.09 5.19
CA THR A 164 11.81 10.25 6.09
C THR A 164 11.29 9.90 7.48
N PHE A 165 10.17 9.17 7.56
CA PHE A 165 9.66 8.65 8.82
C PHE A 165 10.72 7.81 9.53
N TYR A 166 11.31 6.84 8.82
CA TYR A 166 12.38 5.98 9.32
C TYR A 166 13.54 6.79 9.89
N ARG A 167 14.12 7.69 9.08
CA ARG A 167 15.26 8.54 9.49
C ARG A 167 14.93 9.45 10.67
N SER A 168 13.72 10.02 10.68
CA SER A 168 13.29 10.93 11.73
C SER A 168 13.17 10.23 13.07
N VAL A 169 12.51 9.06 13.12
CA VAL A 169 12.37 8.26 14.33
C VAL A 169 13.72 7.70 14.77
N LYS A 170 14.57 7.20 13.86
CA LYS A 170 15.93 6.73 14.19
C LYS A 170 16.79 7.84 14.82
N LYS A 171 16.67 9.08 14.33
CA LYS A 171 17.49 10.21 14.79
C LYS A 171 16.98 10.84 16.10
N HIS A 172 15.67 11.03 16.24
CA HIS A 172 15.10 11.81 17.34
C HIS A 172 14.35 10.95 18.37
N GLY A 173 14.09 9.68 18.06
CA GLY A 173 13.19 8.82 18.84
C GLY A 173 11.71 9.23 18.75
N ARG A 174 11.39 10.26 17.96
CA ARG A 174 10.04 10.76 17.67
C ARG A 174 9.99 11.24 16.23
N LEU A 175 8.77 11.30 15.70
CA LEU A 175 8.52 11.81 14.37
C LEU A 175 8.56 13.34 14.36
N ASP A 176 9.33 13.90 13.42
CA ASP A 176 9.25 15.29 12.99
C ASP A 176 8.21 15.41 11.88
N GLU A 177 7.01 15.85 12.23
CA GLU A 177 5.86 15.97 11.34
C GLU A 177 6.06 17.03 10.24
N THR A 178 6.74 18.14 10.57
CA THR A 178 7.03 19.23 9.62
C THR A 178 8.01 18.75 8.56
N LEU A 179 9.11 18.13 8.98
CA LEU A 179 10.11 17.57 8.07
C LEU A 179 9.51 16.45 7.21
N LEU A 180 8.65 15.62 7.81
CA LEU A 180 7.94 14.56 7.08
C LEU A 180 7.08 15.14 5.97
N ALA A 181 6.24 16.14 6.25
CA ALA A 181 5.36 16.74 5.26
C ALA A 181 6.15 17.33 4.07
N ILE A 182 7.19 18.10 4.35
CA ILE A 182 8.03 18.75 3.33
C ILE A 182 8.83 17.73 2.52
N SER A 183 9.48 16.77 3.19
CA SER A 183 10.33 15.78 2.49
C SER A 183 9.50 14.78 1.67
N SER A 184 8.29 14.45 2.12
CA SER A 184 7.35 13.61 1.36
C SER A 184 6.91 14.30 0.07
N ALA A 185 6.53 15.59 0.17
CA ALA A 185 6.19 16.43 -0.99
C ALA A 185 7.37 16.55 -1.97
N GLY A 186 8.59 16.58 -1.43
CA GLY A 186 9.83 16.79 -2.16
C GLY A 186 10.23 18.25 -2.13
N TRP A 187 11.47 18.51 -1.73
CA TRP A 187 12.02 19.85 -1.54
C TRP A 187 12.03 20.71 -2.81
N THR A 188 12.02 20.07 -3.97
CA THR A 188 12.01 20.72 -5.29
C THR A 188 10.61 20.81 -5.91
N ASN A 189 9.59 20.21 -5.30
CA ASN A 189 8.23 20.17 -5.84
C ASN A 189 7.42 21.38 -5.38
N ILE A 190 7.70 22.55 -5.98
CA ILE A 190 7.07 23.84 -5.61
C ILE A 190 5.54 23.77 -5.62
N PRO A 191 4.86 23.22 -6.65
CA PRO A 191 3.39 23.14 -6.65
C PRO A 191 2.87 22.40 -5.42
N ARG A 192 3.45 21.24 -5.09
CA ARG A 192 3.02 20.45 -3.94
C ARG A 192 3.30 21.13 -2.59
N LEU A 193 4.36 21.91 -2.50
CA LEU A 193 4.66 22.70 -1.29
C LEU A 193 3.66 23.83 -1.09
N ILE A 194 3.19 24.47 -2.18
CA ILE A 194 2.16 25.50 -2.12
C ILE A 194 0.83 24.92 -1.59
N ASP A 195 0.47 23.70 -1.98
CA ASP A 195 -0.73 23.00 -1.48
C ASP A 195 -0.73 22.80 0.05
N LEU A 196 0.45 22.76 0.68
CA LEU A 196 0.59 22.58 2.13
C LEU A 196 0.40 23.88 2.90
N ILE A 197 0.55 25.06 2.26
CA ILE A 197 0.48 26.37 2.92
C ILE A 197 -0.87 26.59 3.62
N PRO A 198 -2.05 26.34 2.99
CA PRO A 198 -3.34 26.52 3.66
C PRO A 198 -3.51 25.62 4.88
N ILE A 199 -2.95 24.40 4.84
CA ILE A 199 -2.99 23.45 5.96
C ILE A 199 -2.12 23.96 7.11
N GLY A 200 -0.88 24.38 6.80
CA GLY A 200 0.04 24.96 7.78
C GLY A 200 -0.53 26.21 8.44
N PHE A 201 -1.14 27.11 7.67
CA PHE A 201 -1.80 28.31 8.19
C PHE A 201 -2.97 28.00 9.13
N LYS A 202 -3.84 27.04 8.75
CA LYS A 202 -4.93 26.58 9.63
C LYS A 202 -4.41 25.91 10.90
N ALA A 203 -3.33 25.14 10.81
CA ALA A 203 -2.68 24.53 11.97
C ALA A 203 -2.11 25.59 12.92
N LEU A 204 -1.46 26.63 12.37
CA LEU A 204 -0.93 27.76 13.13
C LEU A 204 -2.04 28.51 13.88
N ILE A 205 -3.14 28.87 13.21
CA ILE A 205 -4.28 29.55 13.85
C ILE A 205 -4.84 28.74 15.02
N ARG A 206 -4.83 27.40 14.92
CA ARG A 206 -5.33 26.51 15.96
C ARG A 206 -4.29 26.13 17.02
N GLY A 207 -3.08 26.69 16.97
CA GLY A 207 -1.99 26.32 17.88
C GLY A 207 -1.56 24.85 17.74
N LYS A 208 -1.82 24.24 16.58
CA LYS A 208 -1.49 22.84 16.26
C LYS A 208 -0.33 22.71 15.28
N LEU A 209 0.39 23.80 15.02
CA LEU A 209 1.58 23.74 14.19
C LEU A 209 2.68 23.01 14.98
N PRO A 210 3.35 22.00 14.40
CA PRO A 210 4.44 21.32 15.07
C PRO A 210 5.59 22.30 15.35
N PRO A 211 6.39 22.06 16.41
CA PRO A 211 7.51 22.91 16.72
C PRO A 211 8.56 22.86 15.59
N ILE A 212 9.22 24.00 15.36
CA ILE A 212 10.30 24.11 14.36
C ILE A 212 11.48 23.20 14.73
N ILE A 213 11.72 23.03 16.04
CA ILE A 213 12.71 22.09 16.57
C ILE A 213 11.97 20.83 17.00
N PRO A 214 12.24 19.67 16.39
CA PRO A 214 11.57 18.43 16.76
C PRO A 214 11.89 18.04 18.20
N HIS A 215 10.85 17.63 18.94
CA HIS A 215 11.02 17.06 20.27
C HIS A 215 11.81 15.75 20.20
N LYS A 216 12.80 15.60 21.08
CA LYS A 216 13.56 14.35 21.22
C LYS A 216 12.91 13.49 22.30
N ALA A 217 12.80 12.18 22.08
CA ALA A 217 12.38 11.27 23.13
C ALA A 217 13.42 11.20 24.25
N GLU A 218 12.97 11.09 25.51
CA GLU A 218 13.87 10.90 26.66
C GLU A 218 14.79 9.68 26.48
N LYS A 219 14.24 8.59 25.93
CA LYS A 219 14.96 7.34 25.65
C LYS A 219 15.43 7.21 24.19
N LYS A 220 15.77 8.32 23.52
CA LYS A 220 16.20 8.31 22.10
C LYS A 220 17.34 7.32 21.78
N GLU A 221 18.30 7.15 22.69
CA GLU A 221 19.43 6.25 22.46
C GLU A 221 19.01 4.78 22.52
N ALA A 222 18.05 4.44 23.40
CA ALA A 222 17.46 3.10 23.43
C ALA A 222 16.73 2.79 22.12
N ILE A 223 15.97 3.76 21.60
CA ILE A 223 15.29 3.63 20.29
C ILE A 223 16.32 3.45 19.17
N LYS A 224 17.36 4.29 19.13
CA LYS A 224 18.45 4.18 18.16
C LYS A 224 19.15 2.83 18.21
N ASN A 225 19.36 2.27 19.41
CA ASN A 225 19.96 0.95 19.59
C ASN A 225 19.08 -0.18 19.03
N ILE A 226 17.75 -0.05 19.09
CA ILE A 226 16.84 -1.01 18.43
C ILE A 226 17.08 -1.01 16.92
N TYR A 227 17.16 0.17 16.29
CA TYR A 227 17.46 0.28 14.86
C TYR A 227 18.81 -0.35 14.50
N VAL A 228 19.88 -0.03 15.26
CA VAL A 228 21.21 -0.59 15.02
C VAL A 228 21.23 -2.11 15.18
N LYS A 229 20.44 -2.66 16.12
CA LYS A 229 20.36 -4.10 16.32
C LYS A 229 19.67 -4.79 15.14
N VAL A 230 18.54 -4.25 14.68
CA VAL A 230 17.80 -4.81 13.53
C VAL A 230 18.64 -4.72 12.26
N GLU A 231 19.28 -3.59 11.99
CA GLU A 231 20.14 -3.43 10.79
C GLU A 231 21.33 -4.41 10.77
N LYS A 232 21.81 -4.85 11.94
CA LYS A 232 22.87 -5.88 12.04
C LYS A 232 22.37 -7.31 11.87
N GLU A 233 21.09 -7.56 12.08
CA GLU A 233 20.47 -8.87 11.87
C GLU A 233 20.12 -9.09 10.39
N ASP A 234 19.96 -7.99 9.63
CA ASP A 234 19.65 -7.98 8.19
C ASP A 234 20.91 -7.98 7.27
N GLU A 235 22.11 -7.78 7.84
CA GLU A 235 23.44 -7.86 7.15
C GLU A 235 24.04 -9.28 7.23
#